data_AF-A0A445ATJ6-F1
#
_entry.id   AF-A0A445ATJ6-F1
#
_cell.length_a   1.000
_cell.length_b   1.000
_cell.length_c   1.000
_cell.angle_alpha   90.00
_cell.angle_beta   90.00
_cell.angle_gamma   90.00
#
_symmetry.space_group_name_H-M   'P 1'
#
loop_
_entity.id
_entity.type
_entity.pdbx_description
1 polymer ?
#
loop_
_entity_poly.entity_id
_entity_poly.type
_entity_poly.pdbx_seq_one_letter_code
_entity_poly.pdbx_strand_id
1 'polypeptide(L)'
;MAAHEETINQINPWHEENSISCRRLQKNQIEVAEENLQESISNWKRNKEEEAETGRVKWSILFQVMQMGSNYWISWAAEQTGRVTKGMLMGTFVLLSGGSSIFILGRTVLMAVVAIETAQRLFHGMITSVFRAPVSFFDTTPSSRILSRSSTDQSTIDTNIPYRLAGLVFALIQLLSMIMLMSQVAWQLILVFLVAYYITTARELARMVGIRKAPILHHFSESIAGAATIRCFNQEQIFMTKIKDLVDEYSRVAFLVIGSCRIRKVAKAERTVATVSSVFTSMQMPKVTTETKDGEVQKRVATAERV
;
A
#
# COMPACT_ATOMS: atom_id res chain seq x y z
N MET A 1 -1.34 94.13 -20.18
CA MET A 1 -1.30 92.66 -20.39
C MET A 1 -1.07 91.86 -19.11
N ALA A 2 -0.81 92.46 -17.94
CA ALA A 2 -0.65 91.71 -16.68
C ALA A 2 -1.97 91.24 -16.03
N ALA A 3 -3.06 92.01 -16.15
CA ALA A 3 -4.33 91.71 -15.49
C ALA A 3 -5.14 90.53 -16.12
N HIS A 4 -4.73 90.06 -17.30
CA HIS A 4 -5.39 88.95 -18.00
C HIS A 4 -4.66 87.60 -17.80
N GLU A 5 -3.40 87.61 -17.36
CA GLU A 5 -2.69 86.37 -16.98
C GLU A 5 -3.05 85.90 -15.57
N GLU A 6 -3.32 86.85 -14.66
CA GLU A 6 -3.65 86.53 -13.26
C GLU A 6 -5.04 85.87 -13.12
N THR A 7 -5.98 86.21 -14.00
CA THR A 7 -7.32 85.60 -14.05
C THR A 7 -7.29 84.19 -14.64
N ILE A 8 -6.40 83.89 -15.58
CA ILE A 8 -6.25 82.54 -16.16
C ILE A 8 -5.63 81.57 -15.14
N ASN A 9 -4.67 82.02 -14.34
CA ASN A 9 -4.06 81.20 -13.29
C ASN A 9 -4.96 80.98 -12.06
N GLN A 10 -5.93 81.86 -11.78
CA GLN A 10 -6.94 81.64 -10.73
C GLN A 10 -8.06 80.68 -11.13
N ILE A 11 -8.35 80.52 -12.42
CA ILE A 11 -9.46 79.69 -12.91
C ILE A 11 -9.07 78.20 -12.99
N ASN A 12 -7.78 77.87 -13.05
CA ASN A 12 -7.33 76.50 -13.34
C ASN A 12 -6.83 75.58 -12.19
N PRO A 13 -6.82 75.95 -10.89
CA PRO A 13 -6.32 75.03 -9.86
C PRO A 13 -7.24 73.80 -9.68
N TRP A 14 -8.56 73.99 -9.85
CA TRP A 14 -9.56 72.94 -9.69
C TRP A 14 -9.50 71.85 -10.77
N HIS A 15 -9.06 72.17 -11.98
CA HIS A 15 -8.98 71.20 -13.07
C HIS A 15 -7.75 70.30 -12.92
N GLU A 16 -6.65 70.86 -12.40
CA GLU A 16 -5.39 70.15 -12.18
C GLU A 16 -5.48 69.23 -10.96
N GLU A 17 -6.10 69.68 -9.87
CA GLU A 17 -6.30 68.91 -8.63
C GLU A 17 -7.27 67.73 -8.84
N ASN A 18 -8.34 67.92 -9.61
CA ASN A 18 -9.24 66.84 -10.04
C ASN A 18 -8.54 65.85 -10.96
N SER A 19 -7.67 66.31 -11.87
CA SER A 19 -6.89 65.41 -12.73
C SER A 19 -5.88 64.56 -11.94
N ILE A 20 -5.26 65.14 -10.90
CA ILE A 20 -4.30 64.45 -10.04
C ILE A 20 -5.03 63.46 -9.12
N SER A 21 -6.16 63.86 -8.54
CA SER A 21 -7.01 63.01 -7.71
C SER A 21 -7.54 61.80 -8.49
N CYS A 22 -8.03 62.03 -9.72
CA CYS A 22 -8.50 60.97 -10.61
C CYS A 22 -7.37 60.02 -11.01
N ARG A 23 -6.16 60.54 -11.31
CA ARG A 23 -4.97 59.73 -11.60
C ARG A 23 -4.53 58.89 -10.41
N ARG A 24 -4.66 59.42 -9.19
CA ARG A 24 -4.30 58.74 -7.93
C ARG A 24 -5.30 57.63 -7.59
N LEU A 25 -6.60 57.90 -7.78
CA LEU A 25 -7.66 56.90 -7.65
C LEU A 25 -7.49 55.78 -8.66
N GLN A 26 -7.19 56.11 -9.92
CA GLN A 26 -6.98 55.11 -10.96
C GLN A 26 -5.72 54.28 -10.70
N LYS A 27 -4.64 54.88 -10.17
CA LYS A 27 -3.46 54.14 -9.71
C LYS A 27 -3.79 53.16 -8.58
N ASN A 28 -4.52 53.62 -7.56
CA ASN A 28 -4.92 52.75 -6.44
C ASN A 28 -5.83 51.61 -6.90
N GLN A 29 -6.74 51.85 -7.85
CA GLN A 29 -7.60 50.79 -8.42
C GLN A 29 -6.81 49.77 -9.24
N ILE A 30 -5.79 50.21 -9.98
CA ILE A 30 -4.90 49.31 -10.74
C ILE A 30 -4.03 48.49 -9.78
N GLU A 31 -3.47 49.11 -8.74
CA GLU A 31 -2.63 48.43 -7.75
C GLU A 31 -3.44 47.38 -6.97
N VAL A 32 -4.68 47.72 -6.59
CA VAL A 32 -5.63 46.76 -5.98
C VAL A 32 -6.03 45.65 -6.95
N ALA A 33 -6.20 45.95 -8.24
CA ALA A 33 -6.49 44.93 -9.26
C ALA A 33 -5.29 43.99 -9.48
N GLU A 34 -4.06 44.51 -9.45
CA GLU A 34 -2.84 43.72 -9.56
C GLU A 34 -2.62 42.84 -8.34
N GLU A 35 -2.89 43.32 -7.12
CA GLU A 35 -2.87 42.50 -5.90
C GLU A 35 -3.89 41.37 -5.94
N ASN A 36 -5.14 41.66 -6.32
CA ASN A 36 -6.19 40.63 -6.44
C ASN A 36 -5.87 39.59 -7.54
N LEU A 37 -5.24 40.02 -8.63
CA LEU A 37 -4.78 39.13 -9.70
C LEU A 37 -3.62 38.26 -9.22
N GLN A 38 -2.64 38.84 -8.53
CA GLN A 38 -1.52 38.13 -7.89
C GLN A 38 -2.02 37.09 -6.88
N GLU A 39 -3.01 37.45 -6.06
CA GLU A 39 -3.61 36.56 -5.07
C GLU A 39 -4.42 35.44 -5.73
N SER A 40 -5.17 35.73 -6.81
CA SER A 40 -5.87 34.71 -7.59
C SER A 40 -4.89 33.75 -8.28
N ILE A 41 -3.78 34.26 -8.82
CA ILE A 41 -2.72 33.44 -9.43
C ILE A 41 -2.04 32.59 -8.36
N SER A 42 -1.76 33.13 -7.17
CA SER A 42 -1.14 32.38 -6.07
C SER A 42 -2.07 31.28 -5.55
N ASN A 43 -3.36 31.58 -5.37
CA ASN A 43 -4.37 30.61 -4.97
C ASN A 43 -4.61 29.53 -6.02
N TRP A 44 -4.66 29.90 -7.31
CA TRP A 44 -4.79 28.94 -8.41
C TRP A 44 -3.56 28.01 -8.49
N LYS A 45 -2.35 28.57 -8.30
CA LYS A 45 -1.10 27.80 -8.27
C LYS A 45 -1.06 26.84 -7.08
N ARG A 46 -1.47 27.30 -5.90
CA ARG A 46 -1.57 26.50 -4.66
C ARG A 46 -2.56 25.35 -4.81
N ASN A 47 -3.74 25.59 -5.39
CA ASN A 47 -4.72 24.53 -5.68
C ASN A 47 -4.18 23.50 -6.69
N LYS A 48 -3.46 23.94 -7.72
CA LYS A 48 -2.86 23.02 -8.69
C LYS A 48 -1.73 22.18 -8.09
N GLU A 49 -0.97 22.76 -7.16
CA GLU A 49 0.04 22.04 -6.37
C GLU A 49 -0.61 21.01 -5.45
N GLU A 50 -1.68 21.36 -4.72
CA GLU A 50 -2.44 20.42 -3.87
C GLU A 50 -3.04 19.25 -4.67
N GLU A 51 -3.58 19.49 -5.87
CA GLU A 51 -4.07 18.41 -6.75
C GLU A 51 -2.93 17.53 -7.29
N ALA A 52 -1.76 18.11 -7.60
CA ALA A 52 -0.59 17.36 -8.06
C ALA A 52 0.11 16.58 -6.93
N GLU A 53 0.11 17.10 -5.69
CA GLU A 53 0.56 16.42 -4.49
C GLU A 53 -0.35 15.22 -4.17
N THR A 54 -1.68 15.45 -4.15
CA THR A 54 -2.68 14.42 -3.85
C THR A 54 -2.71 13.34 -4.93
N GLY A 55 -2.57 13.73 -6.20
CA GLY A 55 -2.39 12.82 -7.32
C GLY A 55 -1.12 11.98 -7.18
N ARG A 56 0.05 12.59 -6.91
CA ARG A 56 1.33 11.87 -6.79
C ARG A 56 1.30 10.77 -5.72
N VAL A 57 0.74 11.06 -4.55
CA VAL A 57 0.64 10.07 -3.47
C VAL A 57 -0.32 8.94 -3.86
N LYS A 58 -1.49 9.28 -4.46
CA LYS A 58 -2.44 8.27 -4.98
C LYS A 58 -1.81 7.35 -6.03
N TRP A 59 -1.14 7.92 -7.04
CA TRP A 59 -0.48 7.15 -8.11
C TRP A 59 0.66 6.28 -7.56
N SER A 60 1.41 6.80 -6.60
CA SER A 60 2.49 6.03 -5.97
C SER A 60 1.97 4.90 -5.10
N ILE A 61 0.86 5.08 -4.38
CA ILE A 61 0.22 4.01 -3.60
C ILE A 61 -0.37 2.96 -4.54
N LEU A 62 -1.06 3.38 -5.60
CA LEU A 62 -1.64 2.48 -6.61
C LEU A 62 -0.55 1.59 -7.24
N PHE A 63 0.58 2.18 -7.61
CA PHE A 63 1.73 1.45 -8.12
C PHE A 63 2.30 0.46 -7.09
N GLN A 64 2.43 0.89 -5.85
CA GLN A 64 2.95 0.05 -4.78
C GLN A 64 2.07 -1.18 -4.55
N VAL A 65 0.74 -0.99 -4.54
CA VAL A 65 -0.23 -2.09 -4.44
C VAL A 65 -0.12 -3.04 -5.62
N MET A 66 0.05 -2.52 -6.84
CA MET A 66 0.26 -3.32 -8.04
C MET A 66 1.56 -4.15 -7.98
N GLN A 67 2.65 -3.56 -7.49
CA GLN A 67 3.94 -4.24 -7.29
C GLN A 67 3.84 -5.35 -6.24
N MET A 68 3.10 -5.12 -5.16
CA MET A 68 2.85 -6.14 -4.13
C MET A 68 2.01 -7.29 -4.69
N GLY A 69 1.00 -6.97 -5.50
CA GLY A 69 0.22 -7.97 -6.24
C GLY A 69 1.09 -8.81 -7.19
N SER A 70 2.07 -8.19 -7.86
CA SER A 70 3.06 -8.86 -8.70
C SER A 70 3.88 -9.90 -7.94
N ASN A 71 4.48 -9.48 -6.83
CA ASN A 71 5.32 -10.34 -6.00
C ASN A 71 4.51 -11.48 -5.39
N TYR A 72 3.27 -11.22 -4.99
CA TYR A 72 2.35 -12.23 -4.49
C TYR A 72 1.98 -13.26 -5.57
N TRP A 73 1.66 -12.80 -6.79
CA TRP A 73 1.34 -13.67 -7.91
C TRP A 73 2.49 -14.60 -8.26
N ILE A 74 3.73 -14.09 -8.29
CA ILE A 74 4.92 -14.90 -8.55
C ILE A 74 5.11 -15.97 -7.48
N SER A 75 4.91 -15.61 -6.20
CA SER A 75 4.97 -16.56 -5.08
C SER A 75 3.93 -17.68 -5.22
N TRP A 76 2.68 -17.32 -5.53
CA TRP A 76 1.60 -18.30 -5.75
C TRP A 76 1.88 -19.20 -6.98
N ALA A 77 2.39 -18.61 -8.07
CA ALA A 77 2.72 -19.35 -9.28
C ALA A 77 3.89 -20.33 -9.07
N ALA A 78 4.82 -20.02 -8.16
CA ALA A 78 5.93 -20.90 -7.79
C ALA A 78 5.46 -22.14 -6.98
N GLU A 79 4.40 -22.00 -6.17
CA GLU A 79 3.86 -23.10 -5.35
C GLU A 79 3.04 -24.10 -6.18
N GLN A 80 2.45 -23.69 -7.31
CA GLN A 80 1.70 -24.57 -8.23
C GLN A 80 2.56 -25.20 -9.33
N THR A 81 3.59 -25.95 -8.94
CA THR A 81 4.37 -26.77 -9.86
C THR A 81 3.50 -27.89 -10.48
N GLY A 82 2.95 -27.62 -11.67
CA GLY A 82 2.25 -28.63 -12.49
C GLY A 82 0.92 -28.22 -13.12
N ARG A 83 0.27 -27.14 -12.66
CA ARG A 83 -1.02 -26.65 -13.22
C ARG A 83 -0.87 -25.47 -14.18
N VAL A 84 0.22 -24.72 -14.10
CA VAL A 84 0.46 -23.51 -14.90
C VAL A 84 1.46 -23.83 -16.00
N THR A 85 1.04 -23.67 -17.26
CA THR A 85 1.93 -23.86 -18.43
C THR A 85 3.09 -22.86 -18.36
N LYS A 86 4.32 -23.33 -18.59
CA LYS A 86 5.54 -22.49 -18.56
C LYS A 86 5.39 -21.20 -19.38
N GLY A 87 4.69 -21.26 -20.53
CA GLY A 87 4.40 -20.11 -21.38
C GLY A 87 3.49 -19.05 -20.75
N MET A 88 2.46 -19.44 -19.99
CA MET A 88 1.61 -18.49 -19.26
C MET A 88 2.40 -17.80 -18.13
N LEU A 89 3.27 -18.55 -17.43
CA LEU A 89 4.05 -18.00 -16.33
C LEU A 89 5.07 -16.96 -16.83
N MET A 90 5.75 -17.27 -17.92
CA MET A 90 6.69 -16.35 -18.59
C MET A 90 5.97 -15.13 -19.19
N GLY A 91 4.82 -15.35 -19.85
CA GLY A 91 4.02 -14.28 -20.45
C GLY A 91 3.49 -13.28 -19.40
N THR A 92 2.93 -13.78 -18.30
CA THR A 92 2.42 -12.94 -17.21
C THR A 92 3.55 -12.20 -16.49
N PHE A 93 4.71 -12.84 -16.30
CA PHE A 93 5.90 -12.18 -15.74
C PHE A 93 6.37 -11.02 -16.62
N VAL A 94 6.53 -11.25 -17.92
CA VAL A 94 6.96 -10.19 -18.86
C VAL A 94 5.95 -9.04 -18.92
N LEU A 95 4.66 -9.33 -18.92
CA LEU A 95 3.59 -8.31 -18.89
C LEU A 95 3.63 -7.48 -17.60
N LEU A 96 3.77 -8.12 -16.44
CA LEU A 96 3.85 -7.40 -15.17
C LEU A 96 5.14 -6.59 -15.03
N SER A 97 6.28 -7.18 -15.38
CA SER A 97 7.56 -6.46 -15.37
C SER A 97 7.55 -5.28 -16.34
N GLY A 98 7.03 -5.48 -17.56
CA GLY A 98 6.91 -4.42 -18.56
C GLY A 98 5.98 -3.29 -18.12
N GLY A 99 4.80 -3.63 -17.59
CA GLY A 99 3.86 -2.65 -17.05
C GLY A 99 4.45 -1.87 -15.86
N SER A 100 5.19 -2.55 -15.00
CA SER A 100 5.88 -1.94 -13.86
C SER A 100 6.96 -0.97 -14.30
N SER A 101 7.80 -1.35 -15.27
CA SER A 101 8.83 -0.48 -15.84
C SER A 101 8.25 0.78 -16.47
N ILE A 102 7.16 0.66 -17.23
CA ILE A 102 6.47 1.82 -17.84
C ILE A 102 5.96 2.78 -16.77
N PHE A 103 5.40 2.26 -15.68
CA PHE A 103 4.89 3.08 -14.60
C PHE A 103 6.01 3.79 -13.82
N ILE A 104 7.14 3.13 -13.61
CA ILE A 104 8.35 3.74 -13.02
C ILE A 104 8.88 4.86 -13.93
N LEU A 105 8.94 4.62 -15.25
CA LEU A 105 9.36 5.65 -16.21
C LEU A 105 8.43 6.87 -16.15
N GLY A 106 7.11 6.65 -16.15
CA GLY A 106 6.13 7.73 -16.02
C GLY A 106 6.32 8.54 -14.74
N ARG A 107 6.51 7.87 -13.60
CA ARG A 107 6.79 8.53 -12.31
C ARG A 107 8.06 9.39 -12.36
N THR A 108 9.15 8.85 -12.92
CA THR A 108 10.43 9.56 -13.01
C THR A 108 10.33 10.80 -13.90
N VAL A 109 9.62 10.70 -15.03
CA VAL A 109 9.38 11.83 -15.93
C VAL A 109 8.55 12.92 -15.23
N LEU A 110 7.47 12.55 -14.55
CA LEU A 110 6.64 13.51 -13.81
C LEU A 110 7.43 14.23 -12.71
N MET A 111 8.27 13.50 -11.96
CA MET A 111 9.15 14.11 -10.95
C MET A 111 10.19 15.03 -11.58
N ALA A 112 10.76 14.66 -12.73
CA ALA A 112 11.71 15.51 -13.45
C ALA A 112 11.06 16.81 -13.93
N VAL A 113 9.83 16.76 -14.44
CA VAL A 113 9.09 17.96 -14.86
C VAL A 113 8.88 18.92 -13.69
N VAL A 114 8.43 18.42 -12.54
CA VAL A 114 8.23 19.24 -11.32
C VAL A 114 9.55 19.82 -10.81
N ALA A 115 10.63 19.02 -10.84
CA ALA A 115 11.96 19.48 -10.44
C ALA A 115 12.46 20.62 -11.34
N ILE A 116 12.29 20.50 -12.65
CA ILE A 116 12.66 21.53 -13.62
C ILE A 116 11.83 22.80 -13.42
N GLU A 117 10.52 22.67 -13.22
CA GLU A 117 9.65 23.84 -12.99
C GLU A 117 10.03 24.57 -11.69
N THR A 118 10.36 23.81 -10.64
CA THR A 118 10.82 24.37 -9.36
C THR A 118 12.17 25.07 -9.50
N ALA A 119 13.11 24.44 -10.20
CA ALA A 119 14.43 25.00 -10.51
C ALA A 119 14.32 26.34 -11.26
N GLN A 120 13.45 26.41 -12.27
CA GLN A 120 13.22 27.64 -13.05
C GLN A 120 12.66 28.78 -12.20
N ARG A 121 11.69 28.50 -11.33
CA ARG A 121 11.12 29.50 -10.42
C ARG A 121 12.18 30.05 -9.47
N LEU A 122 13.02 29.17 -8.93
CA LEU A 122 14.08 29.54 -7.98
C LEU A 122 15.18 30.37 -8.66
N PHE A 123 15.55 30.01 -9.89
CA PHE A 123 16.47 30.78 -10.72
C PHE A 123 15.95 32.19 -11.01
N HIS A 124 14.67 32.31 -11.39
CA HIS A 124 14.06 33.60 -11.69
C HIS A 124 14.00 34.52 -10.45
N GLY A 125 13.69 33.94 -9.29
CA GLY A 125 13.72 34.65 -8.01
C GLY A 125 15.13 35.15 -7.68
N MET A 126 16.14 34.29 -7.81
CA MET A 126 17.54 34.64 -7.55
C MET A 126 18.01 35.79 -8.45
N ILE A 127 17.74 35.73 -9.76
CA ILE A 127 18.12 36.80 -10.70
C ILE A 127 17.41 38.12 -10.38
N THR A 128 16.12 38.07 -10.06
CA THR A 128 15.34 39.27 -9.71
C THR A 128 15.88 39.93 -8.43
N SER A 129 16.25 39.13 -7.43
CA SER A 129 16.87 39.64 -6.20
C SER A 129 18.25 40.25 -6.44
N VAL A 130 19.06 39.68 -7.34
CA VAL A 130 20.37 40.24 -7.71
C VAL A 130 20.20 41.59 -8.41
N PHE A 131 19.29 41.71 -9.37
CA PHE A 131 19.05 42.98 -10.08
C PHE A 131 18.45 44.09 -9.19
N ARG A 132 17.74 43.72 -8.12
CA ARG A 132 17.15 44.68 -7.16
C ARG A 132 18.15 45.14 -6.09
N ALA A 133 19.35 44.58 -6.05
CA ALA A 133 20.38 44.96 -5.09
C ALA A 133 20.98 46.34 -5.41
N PRO A 134 21.35 47.14 -4.39
CA PRO A 134 21.97 48.45 -4.59
C PRO A 134 23.36 48.32 -5.25
N VAL A 135 23.76 49.34 -6.02
CA VAL A 135 25.02 49.34 -6.79
C VAL A 135 26.26 49.08 -5.90
N SER A 136 26.24 49.51 -4.64
CA SER A 136 27.31 49.28 -3.66
C SER A 136 27.61 47.79 -3.36
N PHE A 137 26.63 46.91 -3.58
CA PHE A 137 26.81 45.46 -3.46
C PHE A 137 27.74 44.91 -4.55
N PHE A 138 27.69 45.49 -5.74
CA PHE A 138 28.52 45.09 -6.88
C PHE A 138 29.94 45.64 -6.82
N ASP A 139 30.17 46.73 -6.09
CA ASP A 139 31.53 47.26 -5.83
C ASP A 139 32.31 46.38 -4.84
N THR A 140 31.60 45.77 -3.88
CA THR A 140 32.20 44.91 -2.84
C THR A 140 32.28 43.44 -3.26
N THR A 141 31.40 42.99 -4.16
CA THR A 141 31.33 41.59 -4.60
C THR A 141 31.47 41.52 -6.11
N PRO A 142 32.61 41.04 -6.65
CA PRO A 142 32.79 40.97 -8.10
C PRO A 142 31.74 40.04 -8.72
N SER A 143 31.22 40.42 -9.89
CA SER A 143 30.19 39.69 -10.63
C SER A 143 30.55 38.22 -10.89
N SER A 144 31.84 37.92 -11.05
CA SER A 144 32.36 36.55 -11.19
C SER A 144 32.08 35.66 -9.98
N ARG A 145 32.15 36.20 -8.76
CA ARG A 145 31.88 35.46 -7.52
C ARG A 145 30.40 35.19 -7.35
N ILE A 146 29.56 36.15 -7.70
CA ILE A 146 28.09 36.00 -7.68
C ILE A 146 27.70 34.90 -8.67
N LEU A 147 28.19 34.95 -9.91
CA LEU A 147 27.88 33.96 -10.95
C LEU A 147 28.35 32.55 -10.57
N SER A 148 29.59 32.41 -10.07
CA SER A 148 30.14 31.12 -9.64
C SER A 148 29.32 30.50 -8.51
N ARG A 149 28.90 31.32 -7.54
CA ARG A 149 28.12 30.86 -6.39
C ARG A 149 26.68 30.51 -6.80
N SER A 150 26.00 31.39 -7.53
CA SER A 150 24.67 31.13 -8.09
C SER A 150 24.63 29.89 -8.98
N SER A 151 25.65 29.66 -9.82
CA SER A 151 25.73 28.46 -10.66
C SER A 151 25.93 27.18 -9.83
N THR A 152 26.73 27.23 -8.76
CA THR A 152 26.98 26.07 -7.89
C THR A 152 25.75 25.75 -7.03
N ASP A 153 25.10 26.79 -6.52
CA ASP A 153 23.87 26.68 -5.72
C ASP A 153 22.72 26.13 -6.58
N GLN A 154 22.55 26.66 -7.80
CA GLN A 154 21.56 26.15 -8.76
C GLN A 154 21.84 24.69 -9.14
N SER A 155 23.09 24.33 -9.46
CA SER A 155 23.47 22.94 -9.77
C SER A 155 23.14 21.97 -8.63
N THR A 156 23.35 22.40 -7.38
CA THR A 156 23.02 21.61 -6.18
C THR A 156 21.51 21.42 -6.03
N ILE A 157 20.72 22.46 -6.30
CA ILE A 157 19.26 22.41 -6.23
C ILE A 157 18.69 21.57 -7.38
N ASP A 158 19.27 21.64 -8.58
CA ASP A 158 18.78 20.94 -9.76
C ASP A 158 19.06 19.43 -9.71
N THR A 159 20.18 19.02 -9.08
CA THR A 159 20.64 17.63 -9.11
C THR A 159 20.55 16.92 -7.76
N ASN A 160 21.07 17.54 -6.71
CA ASN A 160 21.29 16.89 -5.41
C ASN A 160 19.99 16.79 -4.61
N ILE A 161 19.17 17.86 -4.61
CA ILE A 161 17.90 17.90 -3.87
C ILE A 161 16.91 16.88 -4.43
N PRO A 162 16.58 16.85 -5.74
CA PRO A 162 15.64 15.88 -6.31
C PRO A 162 16.09 14.44 -6.09
N TYR A 163 17.39 14.15 -6.26
CA TYR A 163 17.92 12.80 -6.08
C TYR A 163 17.76 12.30 -4.64
N ARG A 164 18.15 13.11 -3.64
CA ARG A 164 18.01 12.73 -2.22
C ARG A 164 16.56 12.63 -1.79
N LEU A 165 15.73 13.56 -2.23
CA LEU A 165 14.32 13.62 -1.85
C LEU A 165 13.53 12.48 -2.50
N ALA A 166 13.79 12.16 -3.77
CA ALA A 166 13.22 11.00 -4.44
C ALA A 166 13.64 9.69 -3.77
N GLY A 167 14.92 9.56 -3.39
CA GLY A 167 15.43 8.41 -2.64
C GLY A 167 14.76 8.23 -1.28
N LEU A 168 14.58 9.32 -0.53
CA LEU A 168 13.92 9.30 0.77
C LEU A 168 12.44 8.92 0.67
N VAL A 169 11.71 9.52 -0.29
CA VAL A 169 10.30 9.16 -0.55
C VAL A 169 10.18 7.70 -0.98
N PHE A 170 11.08 7.20 -1.83
CA PHE A 170 11.12 5.79 -2.21
C PHE A 170 11.34 4.88 -1.00
N ALA A 171 12.33 5.18 -0.16
CA ALA A 171 12.64 4.40 1.03
C ALA A 171 11.47 4.35 2.02
N LEU A 172 10.79 5.49 2.25
CA LEU A 172 9.62 5.55 3.15
C LEU A 172 8.45 4.71 2.62
N ILE A 173 8.13 4.83 1.34
CA ILE A 173 7.05 4.05 0.72
C ILE A 173 7.38 2.55 0.78
N GLN A 174 8.64 2.19 0.50
CA GLN A 174 9.10 0.80 0.59
C GLN A 174 9.01 0.26 2.02
N LEU A 175 9.41 1.05 3.01
CA LEU A 175 9.33 0.69 4.42
C LEU A 175 7.88 0.48 4.86
N LEU A 176 6.98 1.41 4.55
CA LEU A 176 5.55 1.30 4.89
C LEU A 176 4.91 0.09 4.21
N SER A 177 5.25 -0.15 2.94
CA SER A 177 4.79 -1.32 2.18
C SER A 177 5.24 -2.63 2.82
N MET A 178 6.52 -2.71 3.24
CA MET A 178 7.06 -3.88 3.93
C MET A 178 6.37 -4.12 5.28
N ILE A 179 6.15 -3.07 6.07
CA ILE A 179 5.45 -3.16 7.36
C ILE A 179 4.02 -3.67 7.17
N MET A 180 3.29 -3.17 6.18
CA MET A 180 1.92 -3.63 5.89
C MET A 180 1.87 -5.11 5.51
N LEU A 181 2.80 -5.60 4.67
CA LEU A 181 2.87 -7.02 4.31
C LEU A 181 3.18 -7.90 5.51
N MET A 182 4.19 -7.50 6.28
CA MET A 182 4.59 -8.26 7.46
C MET A 182 3.47 -8.30 8.51
N SER A 183 2.71 -7.22 8.65
CA SER A 183 1.53 -7.18 9.51
C SER A 183 0.44 -8.18 9.05
N GLN A 184 0.15 -8.25 7.76
CA GLN A 184 -0.84 -9.20 7.20
C GLN A 184 -0.42 -10.67 7.39
N VAL A 185 0.87 -10.98 7.18
CA VAL A 185 1.38 -12.35 7.30
C VAL A 185 1.56 -12.77 8.78
N ALA A 186 1.95 -11.85 9.65
CA ALA A 186 2.24 -12.16 11.06
C ALA A 186 1.03 -12.73 11.81
N TRP A 187 -0.18 -12.22 11.56
CA TRP A 187 -1.40 -12.76 12.19
C TRP A 187 -1.64 -14.24 11.82
N GLN A 188 -1.33 -14.61 10.57
CA GLN A 188 -1.50 -15.98 10.08
C GLN A 188 -0.49 -16.94 10.74
N LEU A 189 0.74 -16.48 10.97
CA LEU A 189 1.79 -17.28 11.64
C LEU A 189 1.44 -17.60 13.10
N ILE A 190 0.85 -16.64 13.83
CA ILE A 190 0.39 -16.84 15.22
C ILE A 190 -0.68 -17.94 15.27
N LEU A 191 -1.64 -17.92 14.35
CA LEU A 191 -2.69 -18.94 14.27
C LEU A 191 -2.14 -20.33 13.89
N VAL A 192 -1.14 -20.39 13.01
CA VAL A 192 -0.49 -21.66 12.66
C VAL A 192 0.26 -22.25 13.87
N PHE A 193 1.00 -21.42 14.60
CA PHE A 193 1.72 -21.85 15.81
C PHE A 193 0.77 -22.37 16.90
N LEU A 194 -0.34 -21.66 17.16
CA LEU A 194 -1.34 -22.07 18.13
C LEU A 194 -1.95 -23.43 17.78
N VAL A 195 -2.28 -23.65 16.50
CA VAL A 195 -2.84 -24.94 16.07
C VAL A 195 -1.80 -26.06 16.06
N ALA A 196 -0.53 -25.78 15.76
CA ALA A 196 0.54 -26.77 15.83
C ALA A 196 0.76 -27.27 17.26
N TYR A 197 0.78 -26.34 18.23
CA TYR A 197 0.82 -26.67 19.65
C TYR A 197 -0.39 -27.49 20.07
N TYR A 198 -1.58 -27.09 19.61
CA TYR A 198 -2.83 -27.79 19.89
C TYR A 198 -2.88 -29.22 19.33
N ILE A 199 -2.41 -29.43 18.09
CA ILE A 199 -2.36 -30.76 17.45
C ILE A 199 -1.44 -31.69 18.22
N THR A 200 -0.29 -31.18 18.68
CA THR A 200 0.67 -31.95 19.47
C THR A 200 0.03 -32.44 20.78
N THR A 201 -0.62 -31.53 21.51
CA THR A 201 -1.34 -31.87 22.75
C THR A 201 -2.48 -32.87 22.51
N ALA A 202 -3.27 -32.68 21.45
CA ALA A 202 -4.36 -33.59 21.12
C ALA A 202 -3.88 -34.99 20.74
N ARG A 203 -2.71 -35.11 20.09
CA ARG A 203 -2.10 -36.39 19.72
C ARG A 203 -1.62 -37.15 20.95
N GLU A 204 -0.96 -36.48 21.89
CA GLU A 204 -0.55 -37.09 23.15
C GLU A 204 -1.75 -37.54 23.98
N LEU A 205 -2.83 -36.75 24.00
CA LEU A 205 -4.06 -37.11 24.70
C LEU A 205 -4.75 -38.34 24.07
N ALA A 206 -4.78 -38.44 22.73
CA ALA A 206 -5.27 -39.63 22.04
C ALA A 206 -4.43 -40.89 22.33
N ARG A 207 -3.11 -40.73 22.46
CA ARG A 207 -2.20 -41.81 22.88
C ARG A 207 -2.52 -42.30 24.30
N MET A 208 -2.78 -41.38 25.23
CA MET A 208 -3.16 -41.75 26.61
C MET A 208 -4.47 -42.56 26.66
N VAL A 209 -5.47 -42.20 25.86
CA VAL A 209 -6.72 -42.98 25.75
C VAL A 209 -6.44 -44.40 25.27
N GLY A 210 -5.56 -44.57 24.29
CA GLY A 210 -5.14 -45.90 23.81
C GLY A 210 -4.49 -46.74 24.90
N ILE A 211 -3.57 -46.15 25.68
CA ILE A 211 -2.87 -46.84 26.79
C ILE A 211 -3.85 -47.24 27.90
N ARG A 212 -4.81 -46.37 28.24
CA ARG A 212 -5.80 -46.60 29.31
C ARG A 212 -6.87 -47.64 28.95
N LYS A 213 -7.13 -47.87 27.66
CA LYS A 213 -8.08 -48.89 27.20
C LYS A 213 -7.55 -50.32 27.40
N ALA A 214 -6.24 -50.52 27.27
CA ALA A 214 -5.60 -51.84 27.41
C ALA A 214 -5.84 -52.52 28.78
N PRO A 215 -5.63 -51.86 29.94
CA PRO A 215 -5.83 -52.51 31.25
C PRO A 215 -7.30 -52.86 31.53
N ILE A 216 -8.26 -52.11 30.99
CA ILE A 216 -9.70 -52.46 31.09
C ILE A 216 -9.95 -53.81 30.40
N LEU A 217 -9.50 -53.96 29.15
CA LEU A 217 -9.66 -55.21 28.39
C LEU A 217 -8.93 -56.38 29.05
N HIS A 218 -7.73 -56.14 29.57
CA HIS A 218 -6.97 -57.15 30.30
C HIS A 218 -7.71 -57.63 31.55
N HIS A 219 -8.15 -56.70 32.40
CA HIS A 219 -8.88 -57.03 33.64
C HIS A 219 -10.21 -57.74 33.35
N PHE A 220 -10.93 -57.33 32.29
CA PHE A 220 -12.13 -58.03 31.83
C PHE A 220 -11.83 -59.48 31.38
N SER A 221 -10.78 -59.67 30.57
CA SER A 221 -10.38 -61.00 30.08
C SER A 221 -9.99 -61.93 31.24
N GLU A 222 -9.23 -61.41 32.20
CA GLU A 222 -8.81 -62.13 33.40
C GLU A 222 -10.01 -62.50 34.30
N SER A 223 -10.97 -61.57 34.44
CA SER A 223 -12.21 -61.79 35.20
C SER A 223 -13.09 -62.88 34.57
N ILE A 224 -13.18 -62.93 33.24
CA ILE A 224 -13.96 -63.96 32.52
C ILE A 224 -13.29 -65.33 32.66
N ALA A 225 -11.97 -65.40 32.45
CA ALA A 225 -11.22 -66.65 32.59
C ALA A 225 -11.23 -67.18 34.04
N GLY A 226 -11.18 -66.28 35.04
CA GLY A 226 -11.18 -66.60 36.47
C GLY A 226 -12.56 -66.63 37.13
N ALA A 227 -13.65 -66.57 36.37
CA ALA A 227 -15.00 -66.37 36.92
C ALA A 227 -15.43 -67.45 37.94
N ALA A 228 -15.05 -68.71 37.70
CA ALA A 228 -15.33 -69.81 38.62
C ALA A 228 -14.61 -69.61 39.97
N THR A 229 -13.32 -69.24 39.93
CA THR A 229 -12.50 -68.97 41.10
C THR A 229 -13.02 -67.78 41.90
N ILE A 230 -13.38 -66.68 41.23
CA ILE A 230 -13.90 -65.47 41.89
C ILE A 230 -15.20 -65.77 42.66
N ARG A 231 -16.07 -66.60 42.09
CA ARG A 231 -17.32 -67.05 42.74
C ARG A 231 -17.05 -67.95 43.94
N CYS A 232 -16.11 -68.90 43.84
CA CYS A 232 -15.73 -69.77 44.95
C CYS A 232 -15.14 -69.01 46.14
N PHE A 233 -14.42 -67.91 45.91
CA PHE A 233 -13.83 -67.07 46.97
C PHE A 233 -14.72 -65.88 47.40
N ASN A 234 -15.90 -65.71 46.80
CA ASN A 234 -16.84 -64.62 47.09
C ASN A 234 -16.22 -63.21 46.95
N GLN A 235 -15.31 -63.01 45.99
CA GLN A 235 -14.55 -61.76 45.80
C GLN A 235 -15.11 -60.85 44.67
N GLU A 236 -16.37 -61.08 44.27
CA GLU A 236 -17.00 -60.36 43.14
C GLU A 236 -17.01 -58.84 43.33
N GLN A 237 -17.28 -58.36 44.53
CA GLN A 237 -17.36 -56.92 44.83
C GLN A 237 -16.02 -56.20 44.68
N ILE A 238 -14.90 -56.85 44.99
CA ILE A 238 -13.57 -56.25 44.85
C ILE A 238 -13.23 -56.08 43.36
N PHE A 239 -13.48 -57.11 42.55
CA PHE A 239 -13.29 -57.05 41.10
C PHE A 239 -14.23 -56.02 40.45
N MET A 240 -15.47 -55.92 40.92
CA MET A 240 -16.45 -54.92 40.45
C MET A 240 -16.04 -53.48 40.80
N THR A 241 -15.48 -53.23 41.98
CA THR A 241 -14.96 -51.89 42.33
C THR A 241 -13.74 -51.56 41.48
N LYS A 242 -12.83 -52.52 41.30
CA LYS A 242 -11.63 -52.36 40.46
C LYS A 242 -12.00 -51.97 39.03
N ILE A 243 -12.97 -52.65 38.42
CA ILE A 243 -13.36 -52.40 37.03
C ILE A 243 -14.06 -51.04 36.87
N LYS A 244 -14.85 -50.62 37.86
CA LYS A 244 -15.48 -49.29 37.90
C LYS A 244 -14.42 -48.18 37.96
N ASP A 245 -13.41 -48.32 38.80
CA ASP A 245 -12.32 -47.34 38.92
C ASP A 245 -11.55 -47.21 37.60
N LEU A 246 -11.22 -48.33 36.94
CA LEU A 246 -10.55 -48.31 35.63
C LEU A 246 -11.40 -47.63 34.55
N VAL A 247 -12.71 -47.84 34.57
CA VAL A 247 -13.65 -47.22 33.60
C VAL A 247 -13.85 -45.73 33.87
N ASP A 248 -13.97 -45.29 35.13
CA ASP A 248 -14.12 -43.86 35.48
C ASP A 248 -12.89 -43.07 35.02
N GLU A 249 -11.71 -43.64 35.29
CA GLU A 249 -10.42 -43.06 34.96
C GLU A 249 -10.21 -42.97 33.42
N TYR A 250 -10.69 -43.96 32.66
CA TYR A 250 -10.74 -43.91 31.19
C TYR A 250 -11.73 -42.86 30.68
N SER A 251 -12.91 -42.76 31.31
CA SER A 251 -13.99 -41.85 30.92
C SER A 251 -13.56 -40.38 31.03
N ARG A 252 -12.80 -40.03 32.08
CA ARG A 252 -12.21 -38.70 32.27
C ARG A 252 -11.29 -38.30 31.11
N VAL A 253 -10.39 -39.19 30.69
CA VAL A 253 -9.45 -38.91 29.59
C VAL A 253 -10.17 -38.89 28.24
N ALA A 254 -11.15 -39.78 28.04
CA ALA A 254 -11.97 -39.82 26.83
C ALA A 254 -12.80 -38.53 26.63
N PHE A 255 -13.36 -37.97 27.71
CA PHE A 255 -14.09 -36.71 27.67
C PHE A 255 -13.21 -35.54 27.22
N LEU A 256 -11.98 -35.46 27.74
CA LEU A 256 -11.01 -34.44 27.34
C LEU A 256 -10.67 -34.56 25.84
N VAL A 257 -10.51 -35.78 25.31
CA VAL A 257 -10.26 -35.99 23.87
C VAL A 257 -11.44 -35.56 23.00
N ILE A 258 -12.67 -35.86 23.41
CA ILE A 258 -13.87 -35.45 22.65
C ILE A 258 -13.97 -33.93 22.60
N GLY A 259 -13.73 -33.25 23.73
CA GLY A 259 -13.63 -31.79 23.78
C GLY A 259 -12.55 -31.26 22.84
N SER A 260 -11.36 -31.89 22.84
CA SER A 260 -10.28 -31.46 21.96
C SER A 260 -10.53 -31.72 20.47
N CYS A 261 -11.33 -32.74 20.15
CA CYS A 261 -11.65 -33.11 18.77
C CYS A 261 -12.71 -32.17 18.15
N ARG A 262 -13.63 -31.63 18.97
CA ARG A 262 -14.62 -30.63 18.52
C ARG A 262 -13.95 -29.33 18.10
N ILE A 263 -12.99 -28.84 18.89
CA ILE A 263 -12.22 -27.63 18.56
C ILE A 263 -11.38 -27.83 17.29
N ARG A 264 -10.84 -29.04 17.05
CA ARG A 264 -10.12 -29.37 15.81
C ARG A 264 -10.99 -29.23 14.55
N LYS A 265 -12.28 -29.56 14.63
CA LYS A 265 -13.22 -29.38 13.51
C LYS A 265 -13.58 -27.90 13.31
N VAL A 266 -13.78 -27.15 14.39
CA VAL A 266 -14.05 -25.71 14.35
C VAL A 266 -12.86 -24.94 13.77
N ALA A 267 -11.63 -25.20 14.25
CA ALA A 267 -10.42 -24.55 13.75
C ALA A 267 -10.11 -24.91 12.29
N LYS A 268 -10.42 -26.14 11.84
CA LYS A 268 -10.28 -26.53 10.44
C LYS A 268 -11.33 -25.82 9.56
N ALA A 269 -12.57 -25.72 10.01
CA ALA A 269 -13.63 -24.99 9.31
C ALA A 269 -13.28 -23.50 9.18
N GLU A 270 -12.82 -22.87 10.26
CA GLU A 270 -12.43 -21.45 10.28
C GLU A 270 -11.23 -21.16 9.38
N ARG A 271 -10.25 -22.08 9.32
CA ARG A 271 -9.12 -22.00 8.38
C ARG A 271 -9.58 -22.14 6.92
N THR A 272 -10.59 -22.97 6.65
CA THR A 272 -11.18 -23.10 5.30
C THR A 272 -11.96 -21.84 4.94
N VAL A 273 -12.70 -21.25 5.88
CA VAL A 273 -13.44 -19.99 5.68
C VAL A 273 -12.49 -18.81 5.45
N ALA A 274 -11.36 -18.74 6.17
CA ALA A 274 -10.34 -17.72 5.96
C ALA A 274 -9.64 -17.85 4.60
N THR A 275 -9.33 -19.07 4.16
CA THR A 275 -8.80 -19.32 2.81
C THR A 275 -9.85 -19.03 1.74
N VAL A 276 -11.12 -19.37 1.96
CA VAL A 276 -12.21 -19.02 1.04
C VAL A 276 -12.43 -17.51 1.00
N SER A 277 -12.28 -16.79 2.10
CA SER A 277 -12.36 -15.31 2.16
C SER A 277 -11.20 -14.64 1.42
N SER A 278 -9.98 -15.17 1.54
CA SER A 278 -8.83 -14.66 0.76
C SER A 278 -8.97 -14.97 -0.73
N VAL A 279 -9.53 -16.13 -1.08
CA VAL A 279 -9.84 -16.51 -2.47
C VAL A 279 -11.02 -15.69 -3.01
N PHE A 280 -12.03 -15.38 -2.21
CA PHE A 280 -13.16 -14.54 -2.59
C PHE A 280 -12.72 -13.08 -2.80
N THR A 281 -11.81 -12.58 -1.96
CA THR A 281 -11.12 -11.29 -2.17
C THR A 281 -10.26 -11.32 -3.45
N SER A 282 -9.67 -12.47 -3.79
CA SER A 282 -8.97 -12.70 -5.07
C SER A 282 -9.91 -12.85 -6.28
N MET A 283 -11.17 -13.21 -6.05
CA MET A 283 -12.21 -13.40 -7.08
C MET A 283 -12.93 -12.09 -7.44
N GLN A 284 -12.76 -11.04 -6.62
CA GLN A 284 -13.27 -9.69 -6.91
C GLN A 284 -12.48 -8.95 -8.00
N MET A 285 -11.41 -9.54 -8.56
CA MET A 285 -10.80 -9.03 -9.78
C MET A 285 -11.67 -9.41 -10.97
N PRO A 286 -12.17 -8.45 -11.77
CA PRO A 286 -13.01 -8.77 -12.91
C PRO A 286 -12.22 -9.66 -13.88
N LYS A 287 -12.78 -10.84 -14.19
CA LYS A 287 -12.39 -11.61 -15.37
C LYS A 287 -12.50 -10.68 -16.58
N VAL A 288 -11.38 -10.21 -17.09
CA VAL A 288 -11.28 -9.80 -18.49
C VAL A 288 -11.33 -11.09 -19.29
N THR A 289 -12.55 -11.57 -19.56
CA THR A 289 -12.82 -12.58 -20.58
C THR A 289 -12.45 -11.96 -21.92
N THR A 290 -11.25 -12.26 -22.39
CA THR A 290 -10.91 -12.15 -23.82
C THR A 290 -11.60 -13.28 -24.58
N GLU A 291 -12.94 -13.28 -24.58
CA GLU A 291 -13.77 -14.08 -25.48
C GLU A 291 -14.41 -13.12 -26.48
N THR A 292 -13.61 -12.53 -27.37
CA THR A 292 -14.17 -11.77 -28.51
C THR A 292 -13.25 -11.69 -29.73
N LYS A 293 -12.23 -12.55 -29.85
CA LYS A 293 -11.38 -12.55 -31.05
C LYS A 293 -11.30 -13.86 -31.83
N ASP A 294 -11.61 -15.00 -31.24
CA ASP A 294 -11.58 -16.27 -32.01
C ASP A 294 -12.80 -16.47 -32.90
N GLY A 295 -13.98 -15.94 -32.51
CA GLY A 295 -15.20 -16.05 -33.33
C GLY A 295 -15.22 -15.17 -34.60
N GLU A 296 -14.48 -14.05 -34.61
CA GLU A 296 -14.45 -13.14 -35.77
C GLU A 296 -13.36 -13.51 -36.78
N VAL A 297 -12.23 -14.08 -36.32
CA VAL A 297 -11.18 -14.58 -37.20
C VAL A 297 -11.64 -15.82 -37.96
N GLN A 298 -12.39 -16.72 -37.31
CA GLN A 298 -12.90 -17.93 -37.95
C GLN A 298 -14.00 -17.64 -38.99
N LYS A 299 -14.81 -16.58 -38.79
CA LYS A 299 -15.77 -16.09 -39.80
C LYS A 299 -15.10 -15.43 -41.01
N ARG A 300 -13.97 -14.74 -40.81
CA ARG A 300 -13.22 -14.12 -41.92
C ARG A 300 -12.46 -15.15 -42.75
N VAL A 301 -11.94 -16.22 -42.13
CA VAL A 301 -11.31 -17.33 -42.85
C VAL A 301 -12.33 -18.13 -43.66
N ALA A 302 -13.52 -18.43 -43.10
CA ALA A 302 -14.58 -19.15 -43.83
C ALA A 302 -15.22 -18.35 -44.99
N THR A 303 -15.04 -17.03 -45.02
CA THR A 303 -15.53 -16.17 -46.13
C THR A 303 -14.49 -16.06 -47.25
N ALA A 304 -13.20 -16.24 -46.96
CA ALA A 304 -12.13 -16.22 -47.96
C ALA A 304 -11.99 -17.54 -48.73
N GLU A 305 -12.54 -18.65 -48.23
CA GLU A 305 -12.54 -19.96 -48.90
C GLU A 305 -13.74 -20.18 -49.87
N ARG A 306 -14.62 -19.18 -50.03
CA ARG A 306 -15.82 -19.24 -50.91
C ARG A 306 -15.76 -18.29 -52.12
N VAL A 307 -14.60 -17.75 -52.45
CA VAL A 307 -14.33 -16.98 -53.68
C VAL A 307 -13.22 -17.68 -54.45
#